data_AF-A0A6A6QEX5-F1
#
_entry.id   AF-A0A6A6QEX5-F1
#
_cell.length_a   1.000
_cell.length_b   1.000
_cell.length_c   1.000
_cell.angle_alpha   90.00
_cell.angle_beta   90.00
_cell.angle_gamma   90.00
#
_symmetry.space_group_name_H-M   'P 1'
#
loop_
_entity.id
_entity.type
_entity.pdbx_description
1 polymer ?
#
loop_
_entity_poly.entity_id
_entity_poly.type
_entity_poly.pdbx_seq_one_letter_code
_entity_poly.pdbx_strand_id
1 'polypeptide(L)'
;MDNLLTGQLLTGQAAPYSDVETVRLEKILPFLDEYHRDNVPLEEADEKALVTQDGSQLHNLDRDILYIPDPSLAFVGTAYSVSTFPLFEFQAIAVAAVFAGSAGLPKETDMRAEYAHRVLRKGLGRSLHELGDEEVPYVNEIVSWLNRDGKKVGAELVEGHKPEWIAESAGRKKYAKEVFARARLPQQTDIEVLSIPEARPETIRSVQPVNGF
;
A
#
# COMPACT_ATOMS: atom_id res chain seq x y z
N MET A 1 5.85 -47.37 -12.85
CA MET A 1 4.90 -46.98 -13.91
C MET A 1 4.01 -45.93 -13.30
N ASP A 2 4.43 -44.70 -13.53
CA ASP A 2 3.93 -43.48 -12.90
C ASP A 2 2.53 -43.16 -13.43
N ASN A 3 1.62 -42.81 -12.52
CA ASN A 3 0.39 -42.14 -12.90
C ASN A 3 0.40 -40.77 -12.23
N LEU A 4 0.77 -39.77 -13.03
CA LEU A 4 0.77 -38.35 -12.70
C LEU A 4 -0.66 -37.91 -12.38
N LEU A 5 -0.90 -37.54 -11.13
CA LEU A 5 -2.04 -36.71 -10.75
C LEU A 5 -1.80 -35.30 -11.31
N THR A 6 -2.40 -35.03 -12.46
CA THR A 6 -2.48 -33.69 -13.05
C THR A 6 -3.32 -32.81 -12.12
N GLY A 7 -2.65 -31.91 -11.39
CA GLY A 7 -3.30 -30.86 -10.61
C GLY A 7 -4.08 -29.94 -11.54
N GLN A 8 -5.40 -30.04 -11.49
CA GLN A 8 -6.29 -29.04 -12.07
C GLN A 8 -6.03 -27.72 -11.33
N LEU A 9 -5.38 -26.76 -12.02
CA LEU A 9 -5.40 -25.36 -11.60
C LEU A 9 -6.87 -24.94 -11.54
N LEU A 10 -7.37 -24.74 -10.32
CA LEU A 10 -8.58 -23.97 -10.11
C LEU A 10 -8.27 -22.55 -10.57
N THR A 11 -8.65 -22.23 -11.80
CA THR A 11 -8.73 -20.85 -12.29
C THR A 11 -9.90 -20.19 -11.58
N GLY A 12 -9.71 -19.90 -10.29
CA GLY A 12 -10.55 -18.97 -9.58
C GLY A 12 -10.33 -17.61 -10.21
N GLN A 13 -11.30 -17.16 -10.98
CA GLN A 13 -11.39 -15.80 -11.46
C GLN A 13 -11.39 -14.92 -10.21
N ALA A 14 -10.25 -14.29 -9.90
CA ALA A 14 -10.14 -13.38 -8.78
C ALA A 14 -11.21 -12.30 -8.99
N ALA A 15 -12.15 -12.19 -8.06
CA ALA A 15 -13.09 -11.08 -8.04
C ALA A 15 -12.27 -9.78 -8.12
N PRO A 16 -12.69 -8.78 -8.92
CA PRO A 16 -11.99 -7.52 -8.98
C PRO A 16 -11.87 -6.95 -7.55
N TYR A 17 -10.68 -6.47 -7.20
CA TYR A 17 -10.36 -5.93 -5.87
C TYR A 17 -11.30 -4.80 -5.42
N SER A 18 -12.15 -4.27 -6.32
CA SER A 18 -13.23 -3.33 -6.05
C SER A 18 -14.36 -3.88 -5.17
N ASP A 19 -14.53 -5.20 -5.10
CA ASP A 19 -15.67 -5.84 -4.43
C ASP A 19 -15.36 -6.27 -2.99
N VAL A 20 -14.10 -6.10 -2.56
CA VAL A 20 -13.76 -6.15 -1.13
C VAL A 20 -14.18 -4.81 -0.57
N GLU A 21 -15.14 -4.79 0.36
CA GLU A 21 -15.41 -3.62 1.20
C GLU A 21 -14.05 -3.22 1.79
N THR A 22 -13.41 -2.19 1.23
CA THR A 22 -12.12 -1.73 1.72
C THR A 22 -12.34 -1.41 3.18
N VAL A 23 -11.59 -2.05 4.08
CA VAL A 23 -11.75 -1.80 5.51
C VAL A 23 -11.42 -0.34 5.73
N ARG A 24 -12.45 0.47 5.93
CA ARG A 24 -12.33 1.91 6.09
C ARG A 24 -11.82 2.21 7.50
N LEU A 25 -11.06 3.30 7.65
CA LEU A 25 -10.35 3.59 8.89
C LEU A 25 -11.29 3.72 10.11
N GLU A 26 -12.54 4.15 9.93
CA GLU A 26 -13.52 4.19 11.02
C GLU A 26 -13.83 2.81 11.61
N LYS A 27 -13.72 1.75 10.80
CA LYS A 27 -13.87 0.35 11.26
C LYS A 27 -12.58 -0.18 11.93
N ILE A 28 -11.43 0.45 11.67
CA ILE A 28 -10.10 0.02 12.18
C ILE A 28 -9.75 0.70 13.50
N LEU A 29 -10.28 1.90 13.75
CA LEU A 29 -10.04 2.69 14.97
C LEU A 29 -11.29 2.79 15.87
N PRO A 30 -11.93 1.67 16.29
CA PRO A 30 -13.20 1.70 17.01
C PRO A 30 -13.11 2.30 18.43
N PHE A 31 -11.90 2.52 18.94
CA PHE A 31 -11.67 3.06 20.29
C PHE A 31 -11.22 4.54 20.27
N LEU A 32 -11.26 5.18 19.10
CA LEU A 32 -10.85 6.57 18.88
C LEU A 32 -11.98 7.39 18.21
N ASP A 33 -13.23 7.02 18.48
CA ASP A 33 -14.43 7.64 17.92
C ASP A 33 -14.54 9.15 18.21
N GLU A 34 -13.99 9.60 19.33
CA GLU A 34 -13.89 11.04 19.67
C GLU A 34 -13.11 11.87 18.64
N TYR A 35 -12.21 11.23 17.89
CA TYR A 35 -11.42 11.84 16.82
C TYR A 35 -12.04 11.64 15.43
N HIS A 36 -13.17 10.95 15.33
CA HIS A 36 -13.84 10.74 14.06
C HIS A 36 -14.72 11.93 13.68
N ARG A 37 -14.78 12.20 12.38
CA ARG A 37 -15.64 13.19 11.72
C ARG A 37 -16.32 12.53 10.53
N ASP A 38 -17.11 11.49 10.82
CA ASP A 38 -17.71 10.59 9.82
C ASP A 38 -18.66 11.27 8.82
N ASN A 39 -19.02 12.53 9.05
CA ASN A 39 -19.87 13.33 8.16
C ASN A 39 -19.15 14.53 7.53
N VAL A 40 -17.84 14.65 7.73
CA VAL A 40 -17.03 15.76 7.22
C VAL A 40 -16.22 15.28 6.01
N PRO A 41 -16.23 16.03 4.89
CA PRO A 41 -15.37 15.77 3.74
C PRO A 41 -13.89 15.84 4.10
N LEU A 42 -13.07 15.14 3.31
CA LEU A 42 -11.62 15.04 3.49
C LEU A 42 -10.92 16.41 3.59
N GLU A 43 -11.35 17.37 2.75
CA GLU A 43 -10.77 18.71 2.65
C GLU A 43 -11.18 19.64 3.80
N GLU A 44 -12.22 19.27 4.54
CA GLU A 44 -12.80 20.05 5.64
C GLU A 44 -12.41 19.50 7.02
N ALA A 45 -11.48 18.53 7.05
CA ALA A 45 -10.96 17.96 8.28
C ALA A 45 -10.43 19.06 9.22
N ASP A 46 -10.97 19.11 10.43
CA ASP A 46 -10.48 20.01 11.47
C ASP A 46 -9.11 19.56 12.01
N GLU A 47 -8.47 20.42 12.80
CA GLU A 47 -7.13 20.16 13.35
C GLU A 47 -7.07 18.98 14.34
N LYS A 48 -8.23 18.44 14.76
CA LYS A 48 -8.37 17.30 15.68
C LYS A 48 -8.87 16.03 15.00
N ALA A 49 -9.40 16.08 13.79
CA ALA A 49 -9.86 14.90 13.09
C ALA A 49 -8.72 13.88 12.93
N LEU A 50 -8.97 12.60 13.19
CA LEU A 50 -8.12 11.50 12.73
C LEU A 50 -8.72 10.84 11.50
N VAL A 51 -10.04 10.74 11.44
CA VAL A 51 -10.78 10.05 10.37
C VAL A 51 -11.92 10.96 9.90
N THR A 52 -12.07 11.10 8.58
CA THR A 52 -13.19 11.78 7.91
C THR A 52 -14.15 10.76 7.28
N GLN A 53 -15.26 11.24 6.71
CA GLN A 53 -16.31 10.43 6.11
C GLN A 53 -15.83 9.33 5.14
N ASP A 54 -14.77 9.59 4.39
CA ASP A 54 -14.24 8.65 3.41
C ASP A 54 -13.33 7.56 4.02
N GLY A 55 -12.79 7.80 5.21
CA GLY A 55 -11.88 6.90 5.90
C GLY A 55 -10.62 6.58 5.12
N SER A 56 -10.15 7.49 4.25
CA SER A 56 -9.10 7.22 3.26
C SER A 56 -7.68 7.53 3.73
N GLN A 57 -7.54 8.30 4.81
CA GLN A 57 -6.26 8.64 5.44
C GLN A 57 -6.42 8.86 6.95
N LEU A 58 -5.29 8.86 7.67
CA LEU A 58 -5.22 9.43 9.00
C LEU A 58 -4.77 10.88 8.92
N HIS A 59 -5.60 11.77 9.45
CA HIS A 59 -5.31 13.20 9.48
C HIS A 59 -4.38 13.57 10.63
N ASN A 60 -3.76 14.75 10.51
CA ASN A 60 -3.07 15.41 11.61
C ASN A 60 -1.92 14.57 12.22
N LEU A 61 -1.16 13.86 11.38
CA LEU A 61 0.03 13.11 11.80
C LEU A 61 1.32 13.78 11.33
N ASP A 62 2.25 14.06 12.26
CA ASP A 62 3.63 14.41 11.94
C ASP A 62 4.38 13.15 11.52
N ARG A 63 5.00 13.19 10.32
CA ARG A 63 5.76 12.07 9.73
C ARG A 63 5.02 10.73 9.72
N ASP A 64 3.68 10.74 9.64
CA ASP A 64 2.83 9.55 9.76
C ASP A 64 2.96 8.79 11.11
N ILE A 65 3.50 9.44 12.15
CA ILE A 65 3.77 8.83 13.47
C ILE A 65 2.99 9.54 14.58
N LEU A 66 3.27 10.81 14.86
CA LEU A 66 2.76 11.50 16.05
C LEU A 66 1.48 12.26 15.73
N TYR A 67 0.44 12.06 16.53
CA TYR A 67 -0.78 12.88 16.41
C TYR A 67 -0.48 14.30 16.89
N ILE A 68 -0.60 15.29 16.00
CA ILE A 68 -0.09 16.64 16.23
C ILE A 68 -0.77 17.35 17.42
N PRO A 69 -2.10 17.28 17.61
CA PRO A 69 -2.77 17.92 18.75
C PRO A 69 -2.37 17.37 20.12
N ASP A 70 -2.09 16.06 20.18
CA ASP A 70 -1.66 15.38 21.39
C ASP A 70 -0.67 14.27 21.03
N PRO A 71 0.64 14.58 21.03
CA PRO A 71 1.67 13.62 20.64
C PRO A 71 1.86 12.44 21.59
N SER A 72 1.10 12.36 22.69
CA SER A 72 1.03 11.14 23.50
C SER A 72 0.29 10.01 22.76
N LEU A 73 -0.51 10.35 21.73
CA LEU A 73 -1.07 9.42 20.77
C LEU A 73 -0.14 9.30 19.56
N ALA A 74 0.30 8.06 19.28
CA ALA A 74 1.19 7.76 18.16
C ALA A 74 0.74 6.52 17.40
N PHE A 75 1.08 6.49 16.11
CA PHE A 75 0.77 5.42 15.18
C PHE A 75 2.04 4.83 14.59
N VAL A 76 2.03 3.52 14.41
CA VAL A 76 3.06 2.78 13.67
C VAL A 76 2.33 1.90 12.68
N GLY A 77 2.80 1.85 11.44
CA GLY A 77 2.18 1.03 10.40
C GLY A 77 1.22 1.76 9.47
N THR A 78 1.23 3.09 9.49
CA THR A 78 0.36 3.96 8.68
C THR A 78 0.77 4.05 7.22
N ALA A 79 2.06 3.86 6.91
CA ALA A 79 2.60 4.02 5.57
C ALA A 79 2.26 2.85 4.63
N TYR A 80 2.04 3.17 3.35
CA TYR A 80 1.75 2.20 2.28
C TYR A 80 2.86 2.17 1.23
N SER A 81 2.95 1.07 0.46
CA SER A 81 3.97 0.88 -0.59
C SER A 81 5.40 0.90 -0.04
N VAL A 82 5.62 0.16 1.06
CA VAL A 82 6.87 0.15 1.85
C VAL A 82 7.37 -1.27 2.10
N SER A 83 8.65 -1.41 2.44
CA SER A 83 9.12 -2.61 3.15
C SER A 83 8.64 -2.55 4.60
N THR A 84 7.58 -3.29 4.92
CA THR A 84 6.86 -3.25 6.19
C THR A 84 7.76 -3.28 7.43
N PHE A 85 8.46 -4.40 7.71
CA PHE A 85 9.28 -4.51 8.92
C PHE A 85 10.43 -3.50 8.94
N PRO A 86 11.24 -3.36 7.86
CA PRO A 86 12.34 -2.40 7.86
C PRO A 86 11.89 -0.96 8.09
N LEU A 87 10.71 -0.53 7.62
CA LEU A 87 10.21 0.83 7.84
C LEU A 87 9.60 1.01 9.24
N PHE A 88 8.71 0.10 9.64
CA PHE A 88 7.95 0.24 10.89
C PHE A 88 8.84 0.10 12.13
N GLU A 89 9.98 -0.56 12.01
CA GLU A 89 11.03 -0.55 13.04
C GLU A 89 11.50 0.88 13.34
N PHE A 90 11.78 1.71 12.32
CA PHE A 90 12.18 3.10 12.54
C PHE A 90 11.07 3.99 13.10
N GLN A 91 9.82 3.75 12.70
CA GLN A 91 8.66 4.42 13.32
C GLN A 91 8.56 4.05 14.81
N ALA A 92 8.71 2.77 15.16
CA ALA A 92 8.69 2.29 16.54
C ALA A 92 9.86 2.86 17.38
N ILE A 93 11.07 2.90 16.81
CA ILE A 93 12.24 3.53 17.44
C ILE A 93 11.97 5.01 17.72
N ALA A 94 11.36 5.73 16.77
CA ALA A 94 11.03 7.13 16.96
C ALA A 94 10.02 7.35 18.11
N VAL A 95 8.94 6.57 18.14
CA VAL A 95 7.94 6.62 19.23
C VAL A 95 8.62 6.34 20.57
N ALA A 96 9.39 5.25 20.66
CA ALA A 96 10.09 4.88 21.89
C ALA A 96 11.05 5.99 22.35
N ALA A 97 11.81 6.58 21.43
CA ALA A 97 12.78 7.62 21.76
C ALA A 97 12.12 8.90 22.26
N VAL A 98 11.02 9.34 21.63
CA VAL A 98 10.26 10.51 22.07
C VAL A 98 9.63 10.26 23.44
N PHE A 99 8.98 9.10 23.64
CA PHE A 99 8.29 8.80 24.90
C PHE A 99 9.25 8.54 26.07
N ALA A 100 10.45 8.05 25.79
CA ALA A 100 11.52 7.92 26.78
C ALA A 100 12.26 9.24 27.04
N GLY A 101 11.99 10.29 26.27
CA GLY A 101 12.72 11.57 26.35
C GLY A 101 14.15 11.51 25.82
N SER A 102 14.52 10.44 25.09
CA SER A 102 15.82 10.30 24.43
C SER A 102 15.86 10.95 23.05
N ALA A 103 14.73 11.42 22.54
CA ALA A 103 14.62 12.35 21.42
C ALA A 103 13.64 13.49 21.76
N GLY A 104 13.86 14.67 21.16
CA GLY A 104 13.01 15.83 21.38
C GLY A 104 11.73 15.73 20.56
N LEU A 105 10.58 15.96 21.20
CA LEU A 105 9.31 16.18 20.51
C LEU A 105 9.40 17.48 19.69
N PRO A 106 9.14 17.46 18.36
CA PRO A 106 9.10 18.68 17.57
C PRO A 106 8.03 19.63 18.08
N LYS A 107 8.22 20.94 17.89
CA LYS A 107 7.18 21.91 18.28
C LYS A 107 5.94 21.69 17.41
N GLU A 108 4.77 21.94 17.98
CA GLU A 108 3.50 21.83 17.25
C GLU A 108 3.50 22.63 15.94
N THR A 109 4.06 23.85 15.96
CA THR A 109 4.19 24.69 14.75
C THR A 109 5.00 24.02 13.65
N ASP A 110 6.05 23.30 14.01
CA ASP A 110 6.94 22.62 13.06
C ASP A 110 6.27 21.35 12.51
N MET A 111 5.56 20.61 13.37
CA MET A 111 4.74 19.45 12.97
C MET A 111 3.61 19.84 12.02
N ARG A 112 2.93 20.96 12.29
CA ARG A 112 1.88 21.51 11.42
C ARG A 112 2.44 21.92 10.07
N ALA A 113 3.61 22.57 10.06
CA ALA A 113 4.27 22.97 8.82
C ALA A 113 4.67 21.74 7.97
N GLU A 114 5.22 20.69 8.61
CA GLU A 114 5.57 19.44 7.91
C GLU A 114 4.33 18.75 7.34
N TYR A 115 3.25 18.63 8.13
CA TYR A 115 2.00 18.05 7.67
C TYR A 115 1.41 18.82 6.48
N ALA A 116 1.35 20.16 6.57
CA ALA A 116 0.88 21.00 5.47
C ALA A 116 1.75 20.85 4.20
N HIS A 117 3.07 20.80 4.36
CA HIS A 117 4.00 20.58 3.24
C HIS A 117 3.79 19.20 2.60
N ARG A 118 3.56 18.16 3.41
CA ARG A 118 3.25 16.81 2.93
C ARG A 118 1.93 16.76 2.15
N VAL A 119 0.89 17.40 2.66
CA VAL A 119 -0.41 17.54 1.97
C VAL A 119 -0.25 18.27 0.64
N LEU A 120 0.51 19.38 0.60
CA LEU A 120 0.78 20.11 -0.65
C LEU A 120 1.51 19.27 -1.69
N ARG A 121 2.49 18.45 -1.26
CA ARG A 121 3.31 17.63 -2.14
C ARG A 121 2.57 16.39 -2.66
N LYS A 122 1.75 15.74 -1.82
CA LYS A 122 1.19 14.40 -2.08
C LYS A 122 -0.32 14.39 -2.34
N GLY A 123 -0.99 15.49 -2.00
CA GLY A 123 -2.45 15.56 -1.93
C GLY A 123 -3.00 14.90 -0.67
N LEU A 124 -4.30 15.09 -0.46
CA LEU A 124 -5.06 14.36 0.55
C LEU A 124 -5.45 12.97 0.03
N GLY A 125 -5.84 12.10 0.97
CA GLY A 125 -6.28 10.74 0.76
C GLY A 125 -5.14 9.74 0.85
N ARG A 126 -5.34 8.54 0.29
CA ARG A 126 -4.42 7.40 0.45
C ARG A 126 -2.97 7.70 0.05
N SER A 127 -2.74 8.59 -0.92
CA SER A 127 -1.38 8.97 -1.33
C SER A 127 -0.58 9.67 -0.23
N LEU A 128 -1.25 10.28 0.76
CA LEU A 128 -0.59 11.03 1.84
C LEU A 128 0.40 10.15 2.62
N HIS A 129 0.05 8.88 2.88
CA HIS A 129 0.94 7.92 3.57
C HIS A 129 1.66 6.96 2.62
N GLU A 130 1.55 7.11 1.29
CA GLU A 130 2.27 6.25 0.34
C GLU A 130 3.74 6.66 0.24
N LEU A 131 4.71 5.81 0.61
CA LEU A 131 6.13 6.18 0.49
C LEU A 131 6.75 5.74 -0.83
N GLY A 132 6.57 4.49 -1.28
CA GLY A 132 7.13 4.02 -2.54
C GLY A 132 8.65 4.24 -2.62
N ASP A 133 9.10 5.11 -3.53
CA ASP A 133 10.53 5.46 -3.67
C ASP A 133 11.04 6.42 -2.56
N GLU A 134 10.15 7.02 -1.75
CA GLU A 134 10.47 7.94 -0.65
C GLU A 134 10.82 7.24 0.68
N GLU A 135 10.78 5.91 0.75
CA GLU A 135 11.05 5.12 1.96
C GLU A 135 12.43 5.39 2.57
N VAL A 136 13.50 5.40 1.76
CA VAL A 136 14.87 5.67 2.24
C VAL A 136 15.02 7.12 2.72
N PRO A 137 14.61 8.14 1.93
CA PRO A 137 14.57 9.53 2.42
C PRO A 137 13.80 9.70 3.74
N TYR A 138 12.65 9.06 3.87
CA TYR A 138 11.81 9.11 5.07
C TYR A 138 12.52 8.56 6.31
N VAL A 139 13.15 7.38 6.19
CA VAL A 139 13.93 6.79 7.29
C VAL A 139 15.14 7.66 7.65
N ASN A 140 15.84 8.21 6.65
CA ASN A 140 16.95 9.13 6.90
C ASN A 140 16.51 10.39 7.64
N GLU A 141 15.32 10.91 7.35
CA GLU A 141 14.74 12.05 8.07
C GLU A 141 14.50 11.70 9.54
N ILE A 142 13.86 10.56 9.82
CA ILE A 142 13.62 10.07 11.20
C ILE A 142 14.96 9.93 11.93
N VAL A 143 15.92 9.21 11.36
CA VAL A 143 17.23 8.97 11.97
C VAL A 143 17.97 10.28 12.24
N SER A 144 17.92 11.23 11.31
CA SER A 144 18.52 12.56 11.48
C SER A 144 17.90 13.33 12.64
N TRP A 145 16.57 13.34 12.74
CA TRP A 145 15.86 13.95 13.86
C TRP A 145 16.24 13.30 15.20
N LEU A 146 16.13 11.98 15.31
CA LEU A 146 16.44 11.25 16.54
C LEU A 146 17.88 11.49 16.99
N ASN A 147 18.83 11.41 16.08
CA ASN A 147 20.26 11.60 16.39
C ASN A 147 20.61 13.05 16.72
N ARG A 148 19.95 14.05 16.10
CA ARG A 148 20.15 15.46 16.43
C ARG A 148 19.77 15.75 17.88
N ASP A 149 18.66 15.21 18.34
CA ASP A 149 18.14 15.50 19.67
C ASP A 149 18.72 14.56 20.74
N GLY A 150 18.92 13.27 20.40
CA GLY A 150 19.57 12.30 21.28
C GLY A 150 20.99 12.67 21.68
N LYS A 151 21.76 13.32 20.79
CA LYS A 151 23.09 13.86 21.13
C LYS A 151 23.07 14.83 22.31
N LYS A 152 21.98 15.58 22.51
CA LYS A 152 21.87 16.58 23.59
C LYS A 152 21.72 15.93 24.96
N VAL A 153 21.23 14.69 25.00
CA VAL A 153 20.95 13.92 26.22
C VAL A 153 21.85 12.69 26.37
N GLY A 154 22.81 12.50 25.47
CA GLY A 154 23.75 11.37 25.49
C GLY A 154 23.11 10.02 25.12
N ALA A 155 22.02 10.03 24.35
CA ALA A 155 21.40 8.81 23.85
C ALA A 155 22.27 8.10 22.79
N GLU A 156 22.07 6.79 22.65
CA GLU A 156 22.68 6.01 21.58
C GLU A 156 22.19 6.48 20.20
N LEU A 157 23.09 6.52 19.23
CA LEU A 157 22.75 6.95 17.87
C LEU A 157 22.07 5.80 17.12
N VAL A 158 20.98 6.12 16.45
CA VAL A 158 20.27 5.20 15.57
C VAL A 158 21.02 5.12 14.25
N GLU A 159 21.33 3.90 13.82
CA GLU A 159 21.85 3.62 12.47
C GLU A 159 20.67 3.48 11.50
N GLY A 160 20.74 4.14 10.35
CA GLY A 160 19.73 3.98 9.29
C GLY A 160 19.86 2.65 8.54
N HIS A 161 19.15 2.55 7.42
CA HIS A 161 19.29 1.38 6.54
C HIS A 161 20.73 1.18 6.08
N LYS A 162 21.20 -0.07 6.15
CA LYS A 162 22.51 -0.46 5.66
C LYS A 162 22.61 -0.29 4.13
N PRO A 163 23.80 0.08 3.60
CA PRO A 163 23.99 0.22 2.15
C PRO A 163 23.60 -1.03 1.35
N GLU A 164 23.85 -2.22 1.88
CA GLU A 164 23.50 -3.50 1.25
C GLU A 164 21.98 -3.63 1.12
N TRP A 165 21.25 -3.28 2.18
CA TRP A 165 19.78 -3.30 2.16
C TRP A 165 19.22 -2.27 1.18
N ILE A 166 19.81 -1.08 1.10
CA ILE A 166 19.37 -0.03 0.16
C ILE A 166 19.52 -0.52 -1.28
N ALA A 167 20.67 -1.13 -1.62
CA ALA A 167 20.93 -1.69 -2.94
C ALA A 167 19.96 -2.82 -3.29
N GLU A 168 19.72 -3.75 -2.35
CA GLU A 168 18.77 -4.85 -2.53
C GLU A 168 17.33 -4.35 -2.68
N SER A 169 16.91 -3.40 -1.85
CA SER A 169 15.57 -2.78 -1.89
C SER A 169 15.33 -2.09 -3.23
N ALA A 170 16.31 -1.33 -3.74
CA ALA A 170 16.24 -0.72 -5.06
C ALA A 170 16.09 -1.78 -6.17
N GLY A 171 16.85 -2.87 -6.10
CA GLY A 171 16.74 -4.00 -7.02
C GLY A 171 15.35 -4.65 -7.01
N ARG A 172 14.81 -4.95 -5.82
CA ARG A 172 13.47 -5.52 -5.63
C ARG A 172 12.38 -4.60 -6.18
N LYS A 173 12.43 -3.30 -5.89
CA LYS A 173 11.46 -2.31 -6.40
C LYS A 173 11.50 -2.19 -7.92
N LYS A 174 12.70 -2.18 -8.51
CA LYS A 174 12.87 -2.18 -9.98
C LYS A 174 12.26 -3.43 -10.60
N TYR A 175 12.58 -4.62 -10.06
CA TYR A 175 12.03 -5.88 -10.55
C TYR A 175 10.49 -5.90 -10.46
N ALA A 176 9.92 -5.47 -9.33
CA ALA A 176 8.48 -5.39 -9.16
C ALA A 176 7.83 -4.47 -10.22
N LYS A 177 8.38 -3.27 -10.44
CA LYS A 177 7.91 -2.34 -11.48
C LYS A 177 7.93 -2.98 -12.87
N GLU A 178 8.98 -3.70 -13.22
CA GLU A 178 9.10 -4.41 -14.50
C GLU A 178 8.05 -5.54 -14.65
N VAL A 179 7.83 -6.34 -13.60
CA VAL A 179 6.82 -7.40 -13.60
C VAL A 179 5.41 -6.82 -13.74
N PHE A 180 5.07 -5.77 -12.98
CA PHE A 180 3.77 -5.12 -13.07
C PHE A 180 3.54 -4.45 -14.43
N ALA A 181 4.58 -3.86 -15.03
CA ALA A 181 4.49 -3.28 -16.36
C ALA A 181 4.21 -4.36 -17.42
N ARG A 182 4.87 -5.53 -17.34
CA ARG A 182 4.61 -6.66 -18.26
C ARG A 182 3.21 -7.23 -18.11
N ALA A 183 2.70 -7.32 -16.88
CA ALA A 183 1.34 -7.81 -16.62
C ALA A 183 0.24 -6.87 -17.15
N ARG A 184 0.53 -5.58 -17.38
CA ARG A 184 -0.39 -4.60 -17.98
C ARG A 184 -0.40 -4.58 -19.52
N LEU A 185 0.54 -5.26 -20.17
CA LEU A 185 0.51 -5.39 -21.63
C LEU A 185 -0.58 -6.39 -22.03
N PRO A 186 -1.39 -6.09 -23.08
CA PRO A 186 -2.34 -7.07 -23.60
C PRO A 186 -1.54 -8.32 -24.02
N GLN A 187 -1.92 -9.49 -23.49
CA GLN A 187 -1.34 -10.75 -23.95
C GLN A 187 -1.71 -10.92 -25.42
N GLN A 188 -0.73 -10.84 -26.31
CA GLN A 188 -0.91 -11.20 -27.70
C GLN A 188 -1.09 -12.73 -27.77
N THR A 189 -2.34 -13.17 -27.86
CA THR A 189 -2.65 -14.58 -28.10
C THR A 189 -2.50 -14.85 -29.59
N ASP A 190 -1.32 -15.29 -30.02
CA ASP A 190 -1.16 -15.88 -31.34
C ASP A 190 -1.84 -17.27 -31.31
N ILE A 191 -3.14 -17.31 -31.57
CA ILE A 191 -3.80 -18.57 -31.94
C ILE A 191 -3.41 -18.86 -33.38
N GLU A 192 -2.41 -19.72 -33.55
CA GLU A 192 -2.13 -20.33 -34.85
C GLU A 192 -3.33 -21.23 -35.20
N VAL A 193 -4.24 -20.70 -36.02
CA VAL A 193 -5.38 -21.47 -36.55
C VAL A 193 -4.81 -22.53 -37.49
N LEU A 194 -4.64 -23.76 -36.99
CA LEU A 194 -4.43 -24.93 -37.83
C LEU A 194 -5.61 -25.04 -38.79
N SER A 195 -5.36 -24.69 -40.05
CA SER A 195 -6.32 -24.79 -41.15
C SER A 195 -6.66 -26.26 -41.39
N ILE A 196 -7.88 -26.64 -41.00
CA ILE A 196 -8.47 -27.95 -41.31
C ILE A 196 -8.81 -27.93 -42.82
N PRO A 197 -8.36 -28.92 -43.64
CA PRO A 197 -8.72 -28.95 -45.04
C PRO A 197 -10.21 -29.27 -45.20
N GLU A 198 -10.90 -28.52 -46.07
CA GLU A 198 -12.31 -28.72 -46.39
C GLU A 198 -12.60 -30.16 -46.84
N ALA A 199 -13.55 -30.81 -46.14
CA ALA A 199 -14.09 -32.10 -46.55
C ALA A 199 -14.95 -31.93 -47.81
N ARG A 200 -14.71 -32.76 -48.83
CA ARG A 200 -15.54 -32.81 -50.04
C ARG A 200 -16.98 -33.20 -49.70
N PRO A 201 -18.00 -32.62 -50.35
CA PRO A 201 -19.38 -32.98 -50.10
C PRO A 201 -19.66 -34.39 -50.64
N GLU A 202 -19.91 -35.36 -49.76
CA GLU A 202 -20.49 -36.64 -50.15
C GLU A 202 -21.97 -36.48 -50.51
N THR A 203 -22.36 -37.16 -51.58
CA THR A 203 -23.69 -37.12 -52.18
C THR A 203 -24.69 -37.82 -51.27
N ILE A 204 -25.59 -37.07 -50.64
CA ILE A 204 -26.70 -37.65 -49.86
C ILE A 204 -27.66 -38.34 -50.83
N ARG A 205 -27.69 -39.67 -50.82
CA ARG A 205 -28.74 -40.45 -51.47
C ARG A 205 -30.08 -40.20 -50.78
N SER A 206 -31.05 -39.73 -51.55
CA SER A 206 -32.45 -39.57 -51.15
C SER A 206 -33.06 -40.88 -50.68
N VAL A 207 -33.59 -40.92 -49.45
CA VAL A 207 -34.45 -42.00 -48.96
C VAL A 207 -35.90 -41.62 -49.24
N GLN A 208 -36.58 -42.43 -50.04
CA GLN A 208 -38.02 -42.28 -50.34
C GLN A 208 -38.88 -42.67 -49.13
N PRO A 209 -39.99 -41.96 -48.85
CA PRO A 209 -40.88 -42.32 -47.75
C PRO A 209 -41.78 -43.47 -48.15
N VAL A 210 -41.94 -44.45 -47.26
CA VAL A 210 -42.89 -45.56 -47.41
C VAL A 210 -44.06 -45.30 -46.46
N ASN A 211 -45.27 -45.18 -47.00
CA ASN A 211 -46.51 -45.67 -46.38
C ASN A 211 -47.62 -45.71 -47.44
N GLY A 212 -48.30 -46.86 -47.53
CA GLY A 212 -49.34 -47.15 -48.50
C GLY A 212 -50.73 -46.65 -48.11
N PHE A 213 -51.53 -46.31 -49.12
CA PHE A 213 -52.63 -47.13 -49.66
C PHE A 213 -52.73 -46.85 -51.16
#